data_AF-A0A834YHW6-F1
#
_entry.id   AF-A0A834YHW6-F1
#
_cell.length_a   1.000
_cell.length_b   1.000
_cell.length_c   1.000
_cell.angle_alpha   90.00
_cell.angle_beta   90.00
_cell.angle_gamma   90.00
#
_symmetry.space_group_name_H-M   'P 1'
#
loop_
_entity.id
_entity.type
_entity.pdbx_description
1 polymer ?
#
loop_
_entity_poly.entity_id
_entity_poly.type
_entity_poly.pdbx_seq_one_letter_code
_entity_poly.pdbx_strand_id
1 'polypeptide(L)'
;MCLFLNPSKNPRFNIISATVSRFGRSDPLKSLLRSSSSAACRFLPKYYYCVDSNPRTSTKTKAAMGVGAAADEEGIARRFWIKFMKDSVFAMYTPFVVCLASGKLELETFRHYIAQDVHFLKAFRHAYELAEECADDDEDKSAICELRKGVMEELKMHDSFVQEWGIGLSKESTSNSATAKYTDFLLATASGKVEGGKGPGKIATPFEKTKVSAYTLGAMTPCMRLYAFLGKELHALLDPDESNHPYKKWIENYSSESFELSALQIENLLDKLSVSLTGEELEVIEKLYYQAMKLEIDFFSAQPIIQRTVVPLSGVRDPAEHRLIIFSDFDLTCTVLDSSAILAEIAIITAPKADQNGPENQLARKSSADLRNTWGVLSSQYTEEYEQCIESIMPKEKVNNFDYEGLSKALEKLSDFEKRANARVIESGVLQGLNLEDIKRAGERLILQDGCTGFFQNIVKNEELNADIHVLSYCWCGDLIRSAFSSGGLNVLNVHANEFTYEESISTGEIVRKVESPIDKVQAFKGILKNCSNDGKHLTVYIGDSVGDLLCLLEADVGIVIGSSSSLRRVGSQFGVSFTPLFPGLVKKQKEFVEGESSNWKGLSGILYTVSSWAEIHAFILGK
;
A
#
# COMPACT_ATOMS: atom_id res chain seq x y z
N MET A 1 -24.99 -32.58 11.61
CA MET A 1 -25.39 -33.24 12.88
C MET A 1 -24.62 -32.56 13.99
N CYS A 2 -25.17 -31.51 14.60
CA CYS A 2 -24.59 -30.81 15.74
C CYS A 2 -25.72 -30.38 16.67
N LEU A 3 -25.51 -30.49 17.98
CA LEU A 3 -26.41 -30.00 19.03
C LEU A 3 -25.59 -29.12 19.98
N PHE A 4 -26.27 -28.13 20.59
CA PHE A 4 -25.97 -27.28 21.75
C PHE A 4 -24.63 -27.51 22.54
N LEU A 5 -24.00 -26.48 23.11
CA LEU A 5 -24.58 -25.40 23.94
C LEU A 5 -23.84 -24.05 23.83
N ASN A 6 -24.52 -22.97 24.21
CA ASN A 6 -23.98 -21.62 24.42
C ASN A 6 -24.27 -21.18 25.87
N PRO A 7 -23.25 -20.88 26.73
CA PRO A 7 -23.44 -20.72 28.17
C PRO A 7 -23.42 -19.27 28.71
N SER A 8 -24.38 -18.40 28.34
CA SER A 8 -24.45 -17.03 28.93
C SER A 8 -25.85 -16.39 29.07
N LYS A 9 -26.70 -16.93 29.95
CA LYS A 9 -27.78 -16.20 30.68
C LYS A 9 -27.83 -16.77 32.11
N ASN A 10 -28.21 -16.09 33.20
CA ASN A 10 -29.17 -14.99 33.39
C ASN A 10 -28.88 -14.27 34.77
N PRO A 11 -29.72 -13.37 35.36
CA PRO A 11 -29.56 -11.90 35.28
C PRO A 11 -29.56 -11.15 36.65
N ARG A 12 -29.78 -9.81 36.59
CA ARG A 12 -29.96 -8.77 37.66
C ARG A 12 -28.66 -8.03 38.02
N PHE A 13 -28.66 -6.74 38.37
CA PHE A 13 -29.75 -5.80 38.70
C PHE A 13 -30.00 -4.69 37.64
N ASN A 14 -30.69 -3.58 37.99
CA ASN A 14 -31.46 -2.73 37.06
C ASN A 14 -31.59 -1.26 37.58
N ILE A 15 -32.10 -0.33 36.75
CA ILE A 15 -32.58 1.06 37.08
C ILE A 15 -31.40 2.08 37.28
N ILE A 16 -31.35 3.35 36.80
CA ILE A 16 -32.34 4.41 36.45
C ILE A 16 -32.15 4.97 35.01
N SER A 17 -33.15 5.67 34.46
CA SER A 17 -33.14 6.40 33.17
C SER A 17 -33.58 7.89 33.32
N ALA A 18 -33.21 8.73 32.34
CA ALA A 18 -33.65 10.12 32.09
C ALA A 18 -33.20 11.21 33.12
N THR A 19 -32.93 12.46 32.73
CA THR A 19 -33.94 13.46 32.29
C THR A 19 -33.29 14.69 31.61
N VAL A 20 -34.09 15.48 30.87
CA VAL A 20 -33.68 16.59 29.99
C VAL A 20 -34.06 17.99 30.54
N SER A 21 -33.17 18.98 30.29
CA SER A 21 -33.41 20.43 30.10
C SER A 21 -33.19 21.49 31.21
N ARG A 22 -32.75 22.67 30.72
CA ARG A 22 -33.01 24.07 31.16
C ARG A 22 -32.42 24.64 32.47
N PHE A 23 -31.37 25.46 32.31
CA PHE A 23 -31.26 26.90 32.70
C PHE A 23 -30.04 27.50 31.94
N GLY A 24 -29.91 28.78 31.57
CA GLY A 24 -30.90 29.87 31.48
C GLY A 24 -30.30 31.28 31.73
N ARG A 25 -30.21 32.14 30.69
CA ARG A 25 -29.65 33.55 30.69
C ARG A 25 -28.12 33.62 30.82
N SER A 26 -27.38 34.66 30.41
CA SER A 26 -27.50 35.77 29.41
C SER A 26 -26.10 36.44 29.27
N ASP A 27 -25.75 37.57 28.63
CA ASP A 27 -26.41 38.70 27.93
C ASP A 27 -25.45 39.27 26.83
N PRO A 28 -25.84 40.24 25.97
CA PRO A 28 -25.12 40.55 24.71
C PRO A 28 -24.26 41.84 24.68
N LEU A 29 -23.31 41.92 23.73
CA LEU A 29 -22.88 43.19 23.11
C LEU A 29 -22.13 42.98 21.76
N LYS A 30 -22.76 43.40 20.65
CA LYS A 30 -22.14 43.57 19.32
C LYS A 30 -22.78 44.78 18.62
N SER A 31 -21.99 45.77 18.19
CA SER A 31 -22.45 46.86 17.32
C SER A 31 -21.26 47.50 16.57
N LEU A 32 -21.57 48.42 15.65
CA LEU A 32 -20.62 49.27 14.89
C LEU A 32 -19.72 48.55 13.86
N LEU A 33 -20.34 48.10 12.77
CA LEU A 33 -19.70 47.96 11.46
C LEU A 33 -20.00 49.18 10.57
N ARG A 34 -18.97 49.99 10.28
CA ARG A 34 -18.82 51.05 9.24
C ARG A 34 -17.44 51.68 9.51
N SER A 35 -16.59 52.07 8.57
CA SER A 35 -16.55 51.97 7.09
C SER A 35 -15.09 52.23 6.67
N SER A 36 -14.54 51.63 5.60
CA SER A 36 -14.51 52.25 4.25
C SER A 36 -13.59 51.46 3.28
N SER A 37 -13.58 51.88 2.00
CA SER A 37 -12.62 51.60 0.92
C SER A 37 -11.13 51.76 1.30
N SER A 38 -10.09 51.28 0.61
CA SER A 38 -9.88 50.56 -0.68
C SER A 38 -8.37 50.14 -0.76
N ALA A 39 -7.85 49.31 -1.67
CA ALA A 39 -8.34 48.21 -2.53
C ALA A 39 -7.11 47.52 -3.22
N ALA A 40 -7.35 46.56 -4.14
CA ALA A 40 -6.42 46.04 -5.16
C ALA A 40 -5.07 45.41 -4.73
N CYS A 41 -5.06 44.08 -4.58
CA CYS A 41 -3.99 43.22 -5.11
C CYS A 41 -4.60 41.89 -5.61
N ARG A 42 -4.02 41.29 -6.66
CA ARG A 42 -4.55 40.08 -7.31
C ARG A 42 -3.91 38.83 -6.70
N PHE A 43 -4.70 37.78 -6.48
CA PHE A 43 -4.21 36.46 -6.08
C PHE A 43 -3.89 35.61 -7.31
N LEU A 44 -2.81 34.84 -7.22
CA LEU A 44 -2.61 33.61 -8.00
C LEU A 44 -3.06 32.43 -7.12
N PRO A 45 -3.87 31.47 -7.62
CA PRO A 45 -4.27 30.31 -6.84
C PRO A 45 -3.10 29.33 -6.71
N LYS A 46 -2.87 28.82 -5.49
CA LYS A 46 -2.02 27.65 -5.26
C LYS A 46 -2.91 26.41 -5.28
N TYR A 47 -2.61 25.44 -6.14
CA TYR A 47 -3.14 24.09 -5.99
C TYR A 47 -2.26 23.31 -5.00
N TYR A 48 -2.78 23.13 -3.78
CA TYR A 48 -2.36 22.11 -2.82
C TYR A 48 -3.61 21.61 -2.11
N TYR A 49 -3.64 20.33 -1.74
CA TYR A 49 -4.81 19.68 -1.14
C TYR A 49 -5.27 20.39 0.15
N CYS A 50 -6.55 20.77 0.19
CA CYS A 50 -7.25 21.09 1.43
C CYS A 50 -8.24 19.96 1.75
N VAL A 51 -8.02 19.27 2.86
CA VAL A 51 -9.12 18.63 3.59
C VAL A 51 -9.89 19.75 4.31
N ASP A 52 -11.20 19.76 4.17
CA ASP A 52 -12.02 20.92 4.56
C ASP A 52 -12.15 21.07 6.09
N SER A 53 -11.53 22.10 6.65
CA SER A 53 -11.84 22.62 8.00
C SER A 53 -11.47 24.11 8.09
N ASN A 54 -12.36 24.93 8.65
CA ASN A 54 -12.46 26.37 8.35
C ASN A 54 -12.88 27.15 9.63
N PRO A 55 -12.55 28.45 9.81
CA PRO A 55 -11.17 28.97 9.97
C PRO A 55 -11.02 30.09 11.06
N ARG A 56 -9.81 30.71 11.09
CA ARG A 56 -9.43 32.07 11.61
C ARG A 56 -9.08 32.19 13.12
N THR A 57 -7.81 32.40 13.54
CA THR A 57 -6.84 33.53 13.37
C THR A 57 -7.11 34.74 14.30
N SER A 58 -6.13 35.41 14.96
CA SER A 58 -4.65 35.36 14.87
C SER A 58 -3.90 35.91 16.11
N THR A 59 -2.70 35.35 16.36
CA THR A 59 -1.45 35.95 16.93
C THR A 59 -1.45 37.20 17.83
N LYS A 60 -0.74 37.13 18.97
CA LYS A 60 0.22 38.17 19.39
C LYS A 60 1.36 37.67 20.31
N THR A 61 2.56 37.66 19.75
CA THR A 61 3.94 37.59 20.29
C THR A 61 4.19 37.56 21.81
N LYS A 62 4.87 36.51 22.32
CA LYS A 62 6.14 36.61 23.11
C LYS A 62 6.76 35.26 23.50
N ALA A 63 8.08 35.29 23.75
CA ALA A 63 8.95 34.25 24.33
C ALA A 63 9.12 32.95 23.52
N ALA A 64 10.28 32.31 23.70
CA ALA A 64 10.63 31.05 23.06
C ALA A 64 10.80 29.95 24.12
N MET A 65 10.04 28.86 23.99
CA MET A 65 10.20 27.55 24.62
C MET A 65 9.14 26.60 24.02
N GLY A 66 9.44 25.31 23.91
CA GLY A 66 8.46 24.25 23.57
C GLY A 66 8.05 24.14 22.10
N VAL A 67 8.79 23.34 21.34
CA VAL A 67 8.30 22.70 20.09
C VAL A 67 8.61 21.21 20.20
N GLY A 68 7.62 20.43 20.63
CA GLY A 68 7.79 19.03 21.02
C GLY A 68 6.78 18.63 22.10
N ALA A 69 5.49 18.72 21.77
CA ALA A 69 4.36 18.41 22.66
C ALA A 69 3.06 18.09 21.88
N ALA A 70 3.18 17.68 20.61
CA ALA A 70 2.06 17.39 19.71
C ALA A 70 2.25 16.07 18.92
N ALA A 71 3.25 15.29 19.31
CA ALA A 71 3.50 13.93 18.83
C ALA A 71 3.50 12.91 20.00
N ASP A 72 3.22 13.37 21.23
CA ASP A 72 3.30 12.57 22.46
C ASP A 72 1.94 11.97 22.88
N GLU A 73 0.83 12.32 22.22
CA GLU A 73 -0.50 11.74 22.49
C GLU A 73 -0.75 10.40 21.76
N GLU A 74 0.18 9.95 20.91
CA GLU A 74 0.12 8.64 20.24
C GLU A 74 1.15 7.66 20.81
N GLY A 75 0.64 6.62 21.48
CA GLY A 75 1.44 5.55 22.09
C GLY A 75 2.35 4.81 21.11
N ILE A 76 3.44 4.22 21.63
CA ILE A 76 4.45 3.55 20.81
C ILE A 76 3.87 2.34 20.07
N ALA A 77 2.93 1.62 20.68
CA ALA A 77 2.31 0.45 20.08
C ALA A 77 1.54 0.82 18.80
N ARG A 78 0.74 1.89 18.87
CA ARG A 78 0.02 2.43 17.71
C ARG A 78 0.95 3.06 16.67
N ARG A 79 2.04 3.71 17.10
CA ARG A 79 3.08 4.22 16.19
C ARG A 79 3.80 3.09 15.43
N PHE A 80 4.13 1.98 16.09
CA PHE A 80 4.75 0.82 15.44
C PHE A 80 3.77 0.11 14.50
N TRP A 81 2.49 -0.03 14.88
CA TRP A 81 1.46 -0.51 13.96
C TRP A 81 1.39 0.37 12.71
N ILE A 82 1.26 1.71 12.85
CA ILE A 82 1.21 2.63 11.69
C ILE A 82 2.49 2.53 10.82
N LYS A 83 3.65 2.27 11.42
CA LYS A 83 4.93 2.11 10.71
C LYS A 83 5.02 0.80 9.92
N PHE A 84 4.50 -0.31 10.46
CA PHE A 84 4.67 -1.66 9.91
C PHE A 84 3.39 -2.29 9.34
N MET A 85 2.23 -1.62 9.42
CA MET A 85 0.96 -2.14 8.88
C MET A 85 1.00 -2.41 7.37
N LYS A 86 1.92 -1.78 6.62
CA LYS A 86 2.14 -2.12 5.20
C LYS A 86 2.61 -3.57 5.01
N ASP A 87 3.34 -4.12 5.96
CA ASP A 87 3.83 -5.50 5.88
C ASP A 87 2.68 -6.52 6.06
N SER A 88 1.58 -6.15 6.75
CA SER A 88 0.40 -7.02 6.93
C SER A 88 -0.25 -7.45 5.61
N VAL A 89 -0.05 -6.67 4.54
CA VAL A 89 -0.46 -6.99 3.17
C VAL A 89 0.14 -8.32 2.70
N PHE A 90 1.39 -8.61 3.06
CA PHE A 90 2.03 -9.88 2.70
C PHE A 90 1.41 -11.07 3.45
N ALA A 91 0.79 -10.88 4.62
CA ALA A 91 -0.01 -11.90 5.28
C ALA A 91 -1.39 -12.06 4.59
N MET A 92 -2.09 -10.95 4.31
CA MET A 92 -3.40 -10.96 3.64
C MET A 92 -3.37 -11.69 2.30
N TYR A 93 -2.39 -11.39 1.45
CA TYR A 93 -2.26 -11.95 0.11
C TYR A 93 -1.58 -13.33 0.10
N THR A 94 -1.29 -13.95 1.25
CA THR A 94 -0.87 -15.37 1.26
C THR A 94 -1.96 -16.25 0.64
N PRO A 95 -1.58 -17.31 -0.10
CA PRO A 95 -2.55 -18.28 -0.59
C PRO A 95 -3.36 -18.96 0.52
N PHE A 96 -2.82 -19.05 1.74
CA PHE A 96 -3.56 -19.51 2.92
C PHE A 96 -4.73 -18.58 3.25
N VAL A 97 -4.46 -17.29 3.47
CA VAL A 97 -5.50 -16.31 3.86
C VAL A 97 -6.52 -16.10 2.74
N VAL A 98 -6.09 -16.02 1.47
CA VAL A 98 -7.00 -15.91 0.31
C VAL A 98 -7.91 -17.14 0.16
N CYS A 99 -7.41 -18.35 0.43
CA CYS A 99 -8.25 -19.55 0.44
C CYS A 99 -9.19 -19.62 1.66
N LEU A 100 -8.74 -19.16 2.83
CA LEU A 100 -9.55 -19.12 4.04
C LEU A 100 -10.73 -18.14 3.88
N ALA A 101 -10.44 -16.95 3.36
CA ALA A 101 -11.41 -15.89 3.08
C ALA A 101 -12.46 -16.24 2.01
N SER A 102 -12.12 -17.12 1.07
CA SER A 102 -13.01 -17.57 -0.01
C SER A 102 -13.82 -18.83 0.34
N GLY A 103 -13.57 -19.42 1.50
CA GLY A 103 -14.16 -20.71 1.92
C GLY A 103 -13.64 -21.91 1.13
N LYS A 104 -12.50 -21.76 0.43
CA LYS A 104 -11.89 -22.76 -0.47
C LYS A 104 -10.58 -23.35 0.06
N LEU A 105 -10.15 -22.97 1.26
CA LEU A 105 -9.02 -23.62 1.95
C LEU A 105 -9.37 -25.07 2.25
N GLU A 106 -8.45 -25.98 1.95
CA GLU A 106 -8.61 -27.39 2.29
C GLU A 106 -8.53 -27.63 3.80
N LEU A 107 -9.38 -28.53 4.29
CA LEU A 107 -9.54 -28.76 5.72
C LEU A 107 -8.25 -29.35 6.35
N GLU A 108 -7.44 -30.07 5.57
CA GLU A 108 -6.15 -30.58 6.02
C GLU A 108 -5.11 -29.47 6.22
N THR A 109 -5.08 -28.45 5.36
CA THR A 109 -4.25 -27.26 5.56
C THR A 109 -4.70 -26.47 6.79
N PHE A 110 -6.01 -26.27 6.98
CA PHE A 110 -6.52 -25.60 8.19
C PHE A 110 -6.18 -26.39 9.47
N ARG A 111 -6.26 -27.73 9.44
CA ARG A 111 -5.82 -28.60 10.53
C ARG A 111 -4.33 -28.50 10.80
N HIS A 112 -3.48 -28.40 9.76
CA HIS A 112 -2.05 -28.18 9.94
C HIS A 112 -1.77 -26.83 10.62
N TYR A 113 -2.37 -25.75 10.13
CA TYR A 113 -2.28 -24.41 10.71
C TYR A 113 -2.63 -24.44 12.21
N ILE A 114 -3.78 -25.01 12.60
CA ILE A 114 -4.19 -25.16 14.01
C ILE A 114 -3.21 -26.02 14.82
N ALA A 115 -2.63 -27.08 14.24
CA ALA A 115 -1.66 -27.93 14.93
C ALA A 115 -0.30 -27.25 15.15
N GLN A 116 0.07 -26.27 14.33
CA GLN A 116 1.25 -25.42 14.54
C GLN A 116 0.96 -24.29 15.53
N ASP A 117 -0.24 -23.70 15.46
CA ASP A 117 -0.73 -22.66 16.37
C ASP A 117 -0.76 -23.14 17.84
N VAL A 118 -1.06 -24.42 18.09
CA VAL A 118 -0.94 -25.03 19.42
C VAL A 118 0.50 -25.00 19.98
N HIS A 119 1.55 -24.97 19.17
CA HIS A 119 2.93 -24.72 19.64
C HIS A 119 3.18 -23.23 19.89
N PHE A 120 2.61 -22.39 19.04
CA PHE A 120 2.70 -20.94 19.12
C PHE A 120 2.09 -20.40 20.42
N LEU A 121 0.85 -20.79 20.71
CA LEU A 121 0.13 -20.46 21.94
C LEU A 121 0.83 -21.01 23.21
N LYS A 122 1.48 -22.18 23.13
CA LYS A 122 2.32 -22.69 24.24
C LYS A 122 3.52 -21.79 24.51
N ALA A 123 4.19 -21.30 23.46
CA ALA A 123 5.29 -20.34 23.59
C ALA A 123 4.79 -18.98 24.10
N PHE A 124 3.66 -18.48 23.61
CA PHE A 124 3.03 -17.23 24.09
C PHE A 124 2.66 -17.31 25.58
N ARG A 125 2.07 -18.42 26.04
CA ARG A 125 1.77 -18.63 27.46
C ARG A 125 3.05 -18.55 28.32
N HIS A 126 4.14 -19.14 27.86
CA HIS A 126 5.41 -19.14 28.58
C HIS A 126 6.15 -17.80 28.49
N ALA A 127 6.03 -17.08 27.37
CA ALA A 127 6.52 -15.71 27.25
C ALA A 127 5.80 -14.76 28.22
N TYR A 128 4.47 -14.88 28.36
CA TYR A 128 3.73 -14.16 29.39
C TYR A 128 4.12 -14.58 30.81
N GLU A 129 4.40 -15.86 31.10
CA GLU A 129 4.93 -16.31 32.41
C GLU A 129 6.23 -15.58 32.76
N LEU A 130 7.18 -15.53 31.82
CA LEU A 130 8.45 -14.83 32.01
C LEU A 130 8.27 -13.30 32.11
N ALA A 131 7.37 -12.71 31.32
CA ALA A 131 7.06 -11.28 31.41
C ALA A 131 6.36 -10.89 32.72
N GLU A 132 5.50 -11.76 33.26
CA GLU A 132 4.83 -11.62 34.57
C GLU A 132 5.86 -11.70 35.70
N GLU A 133 6.79 -12.67 35.66
CA GLU A 133 7.92 -12.73 36.59
C GLU A 133 8.86 -11.52 36.51
N CYS A 134 8.95 -10.87 35.35
CA CYS A 134 9.85 -9.73 35.11
C CYS A 134 9.24 -8.36 35.47
N ALA A 135 7.91 -8.25 35.54
CA ALA A 135 7.23 -6.99 35.85
C ALA A 135 7.47 -6.56 37.31
N ASP A 136 7.56 -5.25 37.55
CA ASP A 136 7.86 -4.69 38.88
C ASP A 136 6.57 -4.43 39.68
N ASP A 137 5.57 -3.80 39.03
CA ASP A 137 4.28 -3.43 39.63
C ASP A 137 3.26 -4.59 39.61
N ASP A 138 2.39 -4.67 40.63
CA ASP A 138 1.40 -5.74 40.78
C ASP A 138 0.17 -5.56 39.86
N GLU A 139 -0.17 -4.33 39.44
CA GLU A 139 -1.17 -4.11 38.39
C GLU A 139 -0.70 -4.67 37.05
N ASP A 140 0.59 -4.47 36.73
CA ASP A 140 1.17 -4.94 35.47
C ASP A 140 1.27 -6.46 35.43
N LYS A 141 1.67 -7.10 36.54
CA LYS A 141 1.60 -8.57 36.70
C LYS A 141 0.17 -9.07 36.51
N SER A 142 -0.82 -8.40 37.10
CA SER A 142 -2.23 -8.74 36.95
C SER A 142 -2.67 -8.64 35.48
N ALA A 143 -2.32 -7.55 34.79
CA ALA A 143 -2.66 -7.34 33.39
C ALA A 143 -2.02 -8.38 32.44
N ILE A 144 -0.75 -8.77 32.68
CA ILE A 144 -0.08 -9.88 31.97
C ILE A 144 -0.77 -11.22 32.27
N CYS A 145 -1.16 -11.45 33.53
CA CYS A 145 -1.85 -12.67 33.95
C CYS A 145 -3.23 -12.83 33.28
N GLU A 146 -4.00 -11.75 33.08
CA GLU A 146 -5.24 -11.80 32.30
C GLU A 146 -4.99 -12.09 30.81
N LEU A 147 -3.98 -11.46 30.17
CA LEU A 147 -3.59 -11.78 28.79
C LEU A 147 -3.18 -13.27 28.66
N ARG A 148 -2.45 -13.79 29.66
CA ARG A 148 -2.07 -15.20 29.74
C ARG A 148 -3.26 -16.15 29.91
N LYS A 149 -4.34 -15.73 30.59
CA LYS A 149 -5.57 -16.51 30.70
C LYS A 149 -6.28 -16.65 29.36
N GLY A 150 -6.33 -15.60 28.54
CA GLY A 150 -6.87 -15.67 27.17
C GLY A 150 -6.22 -16.78 26.34
N VAL A 151 -4.89 -16.81 26.29
CA VAL A 151 -4.12 -17.88 25.62
C VAL A 151 -4.38 -19.26 26.22
N MET A 152 -4.57 -19.36 27.55
CA MET A 152 -4.95 -20.61 28.21
C MET A 152 -6.42 -21.03 27.98
N GLU A 153 -7.28 -20.15 27.47
CA GLU A 153 -8.66 -20.49 27.08
C GLU A 153 -8.71 -20.90 25.61
N GLU A 154 -7.98 -20.20 24.76
CA GLU A 154 -7.76 -20.55 23.36
C GLU A 154 -7.14 -21.95 23.20
N LEU A 155 -6.07 -22.26 23.95
CA LEU A 155 -5.49 -23.62 24.00
C LEU A 155 -6.52 -24.72 24.36
N LYS A 156 -7.44 -24.46 25.30
CA LYS A 156 -8.51 -25.42 25.65
C LYS A 156 -9.51 -25.60 24.51
N MET A 157 -9.79 -24.54 23.75
CA MET A 157 -10.62 -24.64 22.55
C MET A 157 -9.93 -25.52 21.50
N HIS A 158 -8.65 -25.30 21.20
CA HIS A 158 -7.90 -26.15 20.26
C HIS A 158 -7.81 -27.61 20.72
N ASP A 159 -7.54 -27.88 22.00
CA ASP A 159 -7.56 -29.25 22.55
C ASP A 159 -8.90 -29.95 22.33
N SER A 160 -10.03 -29.22 22.42
CA SER A 160 -11.37 -29.75 22.16
C SER A 160 -11.62 -30.03 20.67
N PHE A 161 -11.19 -29.15 19.76
CA PHE A 161 -11.28 -29.38 18.31
C PHE A 161 -10.43 -30.57 17.85
N VAL A 162 -9.20 -30.70 18.37
CA VAL A 162 -8.31 -31.85 18.09
C VAL A 162 -8.95 -33.16 18.53
N GLN A 163 -9.61 -33.18 19.69
CA GLN A 163 -10.36 -34.36 20.16
C GLN A 163 -11.60 -34.66 19.28
N GLU A 164 -12.38 -33.65 18.89
CA GLU A 164 -13.55 -33.81 18.02
C GLU A 164 -13.17 -34.34 16.62
N TRP A 165 -12.02 -33.93 16.08
CA TRP A 165 -11.56 -34.37 14.76
C TRP A 165 -11.05 -35.83 14.72
N GLY A 166 -11.02 -36.54 15.84
CA GLY A 166 -10.62 -37.95 15.92
C GLY A 166 -9.14 -38.21 15.64
N ILE A 167 -8.35 -37.16 15.36
CA ILE A 167 -6.91 -37.23 15.24
C ILE A 167 -6.32 -37.23 16.65
N GLY A 168 -6.21 -38.42 17.24
CA GLY A 168 -5.28 -38.62 18.33
C GLY A 168 -3.89 -38.23 17.84
N LEU A 169 -3.30 -37.19 18.44
CA LEU A 169 -1.95 -36.69 18.13
C LEU A 169 -0.87 -37.69 18.61
N SER A 170 -0.90 -38.91 18.04
CA SER A 170 0.03 -40.01 18.31
C SER A 170 1.46 -39.75 17.81
N LYS A 171 1.66 -38.61 17.15
CA LYS A 171 2.92 -37.88 17.10
C LYS A 171 2.58 -36.42 17.40
N GLU A 172 3.41 -35.76 18.19
CA GLU A 172 3.45 -34.30 18.20
C GLU A 172 3.72 -33.86 16.75
N SER A 173 2.85 -33.03 16.16
CA SER A 173 3.11 -32.52 14.82
C SER A 173 4.37 -31.67 14.90
N THR A 174 5.44 -32.04 14.19
CA THR A 174 6.74 -31.37 14.36
C THR A 174 6.57 -29.90 14.00
N SER A 175 7.10 -29.00 14.85
CA SER A 175 7.07 -27.55 14.58
C SER A 175 7.80 -27.28 13.26
N ASN A 176 7.14 -26.58 12.34
CA ASN A 176 7.68 -26.23 11.05
C ASN A 176 8.74 -25.11 11.21
N SER A 177 9.55 -24.85 10.17
CA SER A 177 10.66 -23.91 10.31
C SER A 177 10.24 -22.47 10.62
N ALA A 178 9.05 -22.03 10.20
CA ALA A 178 8.55 -20.69 10.53
C ALA A 178 8.09 -20.61 11.99
N THR A 179 7.24 -21.56 12.41
CA THR A 179 6.77 -21.68 13.80
C THR A 179 7.94 -21.79 14.77
N ALA A 180 8.91 -22.67 14.50
CA ALA A 180 10.11 -22.83 15.33
C ALA A 180 10.94 -21.54 15.46
N LYS A 181 11.22 -20.86 14.32
CA LYS A 181 11.96 -19.57 14.33
C LYS A 181 11.27 -18.53 15.21
N TYR A 182 9.94 -18.45 15.16
CA TYR A 182 9.21 -17.48 15.97
C TYR A 182 9.17 -17.90 17.44
N THR A 183 8.83 -19.15 17.77
CA THR A 183 8.84 -19.61 19.17
C THR A 183 10.21 -19.46 19.82
N ASP A 184 11.29 -19.71 19.08
CA ASP A 184 12.66 -19.52 19.56
C ASP A 184 12.99 -18.03 19.76
N PHE A 185 12.64 -17.15 18.81
CA PHE A 185 12.82 -15.70 18.92
C PHE A 185 12.06 -15.09 20.11
N LEU A 186 10.79 -15.48 20.29
CA LEU A 186 9.96 -14.99 21.37
C LEU A 186 10.47 -15.46 22.74
N LEU A 187 10.79 -16.76 22.88
CA LEU A 187 11.29 -17.30 24.13
C LEU A 187 12.71 -16.83 24.45
N ALA A 188 13.54 -16.53 23.43
CA ALA A 188 14.82 -15.84 23.63
C ALA A 188 14.61 -14.42 24.18
N THR A 189 13.70 -13.65 23.57
CA THR A 189 13.34 -12.30 24.01
C THR A 189 12.82 -12.31 25.45
N ALA A 190 11.89 -13.20 25.77
CA ALA A 190 11.32 -13.38 27.11
C ALA A 190 12.33 -13.91 28.15
N SER A 191 13.38 -14.61 27.70
CA SER A 191 14.54 -14.97 28.53
C SER A 191 15.56 -13.83 28.71
N GLY A 192 15.27 -12.62 28.22
CA GLY A 192 16.18 -11.46 28.25
C GLY A 192 17.35 -11.54 27.26
N LYS A 193 17.32 -12.43 26.26
CA LYS A 193 18.34 -12.55 25.22
C LYS A 193 17.99 -11.66 24.03
N VAL A 194 18.26 -10.36 24.14
CA VAL A 194 17.94 -9.36 23.12
C VAL A 194 19.22 -8.75 22.55
N GLU A 195 19.39 -8.82 21.22
CA GLU A 195 20.54 -8.24 20.54
C GLU A 195 20.50 -6.70 20.56
N GLY A 196 21.68 -6.08 20.72
CA GLY A 196 21.82 -4.62 20.87
C GLY A 196 22.00 -4.16 22.33
N GLY A 197 21.61 -4.96 23.32
CA GLY A 197 21.94 -4.71 24.72
C GLY A 197 23.45 -4.81 24.99
N LYS A 198 24.02 -3.84 25.72
CA LYS A 198 25.47 -3.79 26.06
C LYS A 198 25.82 -4.77 27.21
N GLY A 199 25.60 -6.08 27.04
CA GLY A 199 26.00 -7.09 28.03
C GLY A 199 25.75 -8.55 27.63
N PRO A 200 26.66 -9.49 27.97
CA PRO A 200 26.50 -10.90 27.63
C PRO A 200 25.60 -11.67 28.62
N GLY A 201 24.36 -11.96 28.22
CA GLY A 201 23.62 -13.16 28.64
C GLY A 201 23.24 -13.30 30.12
N LYS A 202 23.35 -12.24 30.94
CA LYS A 202 22.81 -12.19 32.30
C LYS A 202 22.18 -10.82 32.57
N ILE A 203 20.93 -10.85 33.03
CA ILE A 203 20.27 -9.74 33.72
C ILE A 203 21.14 -9.42 34.95
N ALA A 204 21.79 -8.26 34.98
CA ALA A 204 22.77 -7.91 36.01
C ALA A 204 22.14 -7.12 37.17
N THR A 205 21.00 -6.48 36.93
CA THR A 205 20.27 -5.65 37.90
C THR A 205 18.75 -5.90 37.82
N PRO A 206 17.98 -5.65 38.90
CA PRO A 206 16.52 -5.70 38.86
C PRO A 206 15.91 -4.76 37.80
N PHE A 207 16.51 -3.58 37.61
CA PHE A 207 16.07 -2.59 36.63
C PHE A 207 16.20 -3.07 35.16
N GLU A 208 17.11 -4.01 34.88
CA GLU A 208 17.16 -4.68 33.57
C GLU A 208 16.10 -5.77 33.44
N LYS A 209 15.64 -6.37 34.56
CA LYS A 209 14.57 -7.38 34.55
C LYS A 209 13.25 -6.75 34.07
N THR A 210 12.87 -5.59 34.60
CA THR A 210 11.62 -4.88 34.26
C THR A 210 11.49 -4.59 32.75
N LYS A 211 12.61 -4.36 32.07
CA LYS A 211 12.65 -4.11 30.61
C LYS A 211 12.29 -5.35 29.79
N VAL A 212 12.56 -6.55 30.32
CA VAL A 212 12.23 -7.81 29.63
C VAL A 212 10.72 -7.93 29.43
N SER A 213 9.88 -7.46 30.36
CA SER A 213 8.43 -7.41 30.18
C SER A 213 8.03 -6.53 29.00
N ALA A 214 8.55 -5.30 28.92
CA ALA A 214 8.29 -4.38 27.80
C ALA A 214 8.79 -4.96 26.45
N TYR A 215 9.98 -5.55 26.43
CA TYR A 215 10.55 -6.19 25.24
C TYR A 215 9.73 -7.42 24.78
N THR A 216 9.23 -8.21 25.74
CA THR A 216 8.40 -9.38 25.47
C THR A 216 7.05 -8.99 24.89
N LEU A 217 6.36 -8.01 25.50
CA LEU A 217 5.12 -7.48 24.91
C LEU A 217 5.38 -6.85 23.54
N GLY A 218 6.51 -6.15 23.35
CA GLY A 218 6.95 -5.65 22.05
C GLY A 218 6.99 -6.70 20.94
N ALA A 219 7.39 -7.93 21.27
CA ALA A 219 7.43 -9.08 20.35
C ALA A 219 6.08 -9.84 20.21
N MET A 220 5.07 -9.51 21.04
CA MET A 220 3.76 -10.20 21.08
C MET A 220 2.59 -9.32 20.60
N THR A 221 2.65 -8.01 20.81
CA THR A 221 1.66 -7.03 20.31
C THR A 221 1.38 -7.14 18.80
N PRO A 222 2.37 -7.30 17.89
CA PRO A 222 2.08 -7.38 16.46
C PRO A 222 1.23 -8.59 16.08
N CYS A 223 1.35 -9.73 16.78
CA CYS A 223 0.45 -10.88 16.61
C CYS A 223 -0.99 -10.48 16.87
N MET A 224 -1.28 -10.00 18.09
CA MET A 224 -2.63 -9.63 18.53
C MET A 224 -3.27 -8.59 17.60
N ARG A 225 -2.50 -7.56 17.22
CA ARG A 225 -2.99 -6.50 16.33
C ARG A 225 -3.15 -6.97 14.88
N LEU A 226 -2.26 -7.81 14.35
CA LEU A 226 -2.39 -8.40 13.02
C LEU A 226 -3.63 -9.30 12.92
N TYR A 227 -3.86 -10.19 13.90
CA TYR A 227 -5.04 -11.05 13.91
C TYR A 227 -6.34 -10.25 14.00
N ALA A 228 -6.39 -9.20 14.84
CA ALA A 228 -7.56 -8.30 14.93
C ALA A 228 -7.83 -7.55 13.62
N PHE A 229 -6.76 -7.16 12.89
CA PHE A 229 -6.87 -6.55 11.56
C PHE A 229 -7.35 -7.56 10.51
N LEU A 230 -6.69 -8.71 10.38
CA LEU A 230 -7.07 -9.76 9.43
C LEU A 230 -8.51 -10.23 9.65
N GLY A 231 -8.93 -10.44 10.90
CA GLY A 231 -10.30 -10.81 11.24
C GLY A 231 -11.33 -9.81 10.70
N LYS A 232 -11.08 -8.50 10.84
CA LYS A 232 -11.95 -7.44 10.33
C LYS A 232 -11.98 -7.38 8.81
N GLU A 233 -10.83 -7.44 8.15
CA GLU A 233 -10.74 -7.46 6.69
C GLU A 233 -11.46 -8.68 6.09
N LEU A 234 -11.31 -9.86 6.70
CA LEU A 234 -12.01 -11.08 6.25
C LEU A 234 -13.51 -11.04 6.56
N HIS A 235 -13.91 -10.48 7.71
CA HIS A 235 -15.34 -10.33 8.04
C HIS A 235 -16.06 -9.40 7.05
N ALA A 236 -15.38 -8.38 6.52
CA ALA A 236 -15.92 -7.51 5.47
C ALA A 236 -16.18 -8.23 4.12
N LEU A 237 -15.66 -9.45 3.95
CA LEU A 237 -15.87 -10.29 2.76
C LEU A 237 -16.93 -11.38 2.95
N LEU A 238 -17.44 -11.57 4.17
CA LEU A 238 -18.50 -12.55 4.44
C LEU A 238 -19.83 -12.06 3.84
N ASP A 239 -20.40 -12.88 2.95
CA ASP A 239 -21.76 -12.70 2.45
C ASP A 239 -22.76 -12.91 3.61
N PRO A 240 -23.62 -11.92 3.94
CA PRO A 240 -24.61 -12.05 5.02
C PRO A 240 -25.60 -13.21 4.83
N ASP A 241 -25.92 -13.57 3.58
CA ASP A 241 -26.83 -14.67 3.24
C ASP A 241 -26.09 -16.03 3.22
N GLU A 242 -24.75 -16.04 3.22
CA GLU A 242 -23.93 -17.25 3.30
C GLU A 242 -23.85 -17.81 4.73
N SER A 243 -24.89 -18.55 5.09
CA SER A 243 -25.02 -19.28 6.36
C SER A 243 -23.96 -20.36 6.60
N ASN A 244 -23.27 -20.85 5.56
CA ASN A 244 -22.43 -22.07 5.59
C ASN A 244 -20.93 -21.86 5.29
N HIS A 245 -20.40 -20.63 5.38
CA HIS A 245 -18.97 -20.39 5.14
C HIS A 245 -18.09 -21.20 6.15
N PRO A 246 -17.22 -22.14 5.73
CA PRO A 246 -16.60 -23.13 6.63
C PRO A 246 -15.79 -22.51 7.78
N TYR A 247 -15.09 -21.41 7.50
CA TYR A 247 -14.18 -20.74 8.44
C TYR A 247 -14.84 -19.56 9.17
N LYS A 248 -16.17 -19.41 9.07
CA LYS A 248 -16.91 -18.26 9.63
C LYS A 248 -16.62 -18.00 11.11
N LYS A 249 -16.61 -19.05 11.95
CA LYS A 249 -16.28 -18.93 13.39
C LYS A 249 -14.89 -18.37 13.67
N TRP A 250 -13.89 -18.71 12.86
CA TRP A 250 -12.52 -18.20 13.00
C TRP A 250 -12.51 -16.69 12.69
N ILE A 251 -13.16 -16.30 11.60
CA ILE A 251 -13.28 -14.91 11.18
C ILE A 251 -14.04 -14.09 12.23
N GLU A 252 -15.21 -14.56 12.67
CA GLU A 252 -16.05 -13.92 13.71
C GLU A 252 -15.34 -13.78 15.06
N ASN A 253 -14.42 -14.70 15.41
CA ASN A 253 -13.63 -14.62 16.64
C ASN A 253 -12.64 -13.45 16.60
N TYR A 254 -11.78 -13.40 15.58
CA TYR A 254 -10.74 -12.37 15.47
C TYR A 254 -11.29 -11.00 15.03
N SER A 255 -12.48 -10.97 14.40
CA SER A 255 -13.21 -9.72 14.13
C SER A 255 -14.01 -9.19 15.33
N SER A 256 -14.05 -9.92 16.46
CA SER A 256 -14.93 -9.57 17.60
C SER A 256 -14.45 -8.34 18.38
N GLU A 257 -15.39 -7.63 18.98
CA GLU A 257 -15.11 -6.55 19.93
C GLU A 257 -14.28 -7.05 21.13
N SER A 258 -14.52 -8.28 21.59
CA SER A 258 -13.71 -8.95 22.62
C SER A 258 -12.24 -9.11 22.22
N PHE A 259 -11.95 -9.55 20.99
CA PHE A 259 -10.57 -9.73 20.54
C PHE A 259 -9.87 -8.39 20.28
N GLU A 260 -10.60 -7.40 19.75
CA GLU A 260 -10.09 -6.02 19.65
C GLU A 260 -9.75 -5.43 21.03
N LEU A 261 -10.56 -5.68 22.07
CA LEU A 261 -10.26 -5.25 23.43
C LEU A 261 -9.02 -5.95 23.99
N SER A 262 -8.78 -7.23 23.68
CA SER A 262 -7.54 -7.92 24.04
C SER A 262 -6.30 -7.38 23.30
N ALA A 263 -6.43 -7.01 22.03
CA ALA A 263 -5.37 -6.33 21.28
C ALA A 263 -5.06 -4.94 21.88
N LEU A 264 -6.09 -4.15 22.19
CA LEU A 264 -5.94 -2.86 22.89
C LEU A 264 -5.35 -3.03 24.30
N GLN A 265 -5.65 -4.12 25.01
CA GLN A 265 -5.09 -4.38 26.34
C GLN A 265 -3.57 -4.56 26.30
N ILE A 266 -3.03 -5.35 25.36
CA ILE A 266 -1.57 -5.51 25.23
C ILE A 266 -0.90 -4.23 24.70
N GLU A 267 -1.55 -3.48 23.80
CA GLU A 267 -1.04 -2.20 23.30
C GLU A 267 -0.91 -1.16 24.42
N ASN A 268 -1.98 -0.93 25.20
CA ASN A 268 -1.96 0.00 26.34
C ASN A 268 -0.94 -0.41 27.41
N LEU A 269 -0.74 -1.71 27.62
CA LEU A 269 0.24 -2.21 28.59
C LEU A 269 1.69 -2.06 28.08
N LEU A 270 1.94 -2.31 26.79
CA LEU A 270 3.22 -2.01 26.15
C LEU A 270 3.55 -0.51 26.25
N ASP A 271 2.55 0.35 26.02
CA ASP A 271 2.70 1.79 26.18
C ASP A 271 3.01 2.18 27.64
N LYS A 272 2.27 1.66 28.64
CA LYS A 272 2.53 1.88 30.09
C LYS A 272 3.95 1.46 30.47
N LEU A 273 4.37 0.25 30.11
CA LEU A 273 5.69 -0.30 30.45
C LEU A 273 6.85 0.45 29.76
N SER A 274 6.57 1.24 28.72
CA SER A 274 7.59 1.94 27.93
C SER A 274 7.83 3.38 28.34
N VAL A 275 6.99 3.96 29.21
CA VAL A 275 7.12 5.36 29.69
C VAL A 275 8.46 5.64 30.38
N SER A 276 9.08 4.63 31.00
CA SER A 276 10.34 4.74 31.73
C SER A 276 11.60 4.43 30.90
N LEU A 277 11.45 4.06 29.62
CA LEU A 277 12.55 3.62 28.76
C LEU A 277 13.25 4.76 28.03
N THR A 278 14.54 4.58 27.76
CA THR A 278 15.34 5.51 26.96
C THR A 278 15.14 5.29 25.46
N GLY A 279 15.56 6.26 24.63
CA GLY A 279 15.47 6.14 23.17
C GLY A 279 16.16 4.91 22.58
N GLU A 280 17.34 4.53 23.10
CA GLU A 280 18.05 3.29 22.69
C GLU A 280 17.20 2.03 22.95
N GLU A 281 16.36 2.04 23.99
CA GLU A 281 15.54 0.90 24.43
C GLU A 281 14.18 0.86 23.72
N LEU A 282 13.60 2.02 23.39
CA LEU A 282 12.44 2.12 22.51
C LEU A 282 12.77 1.66 21.07
N GLU A 283 13.97 1.96 20.58
CA GLU A 283 14.48 1.40 19.33
C GLU A 283 14.61 -0.14 19.36
N VAL A 284 14.92 -0.73 20.52
CA VAL A 284 14.96 -2.18 20.69
C VAL A 284 13.56 -2.78 20.60
N ILE A 285 12.56 -2.16 21.23
CA ILE A 285 11.15 -2.58 21.09
C ILE A 285 10.71 -2.47 19.62
N GLU A 286 11.06 -1.40 18.91
CA GLU A 286 10.72 -1.26 17.49
C GLU A 286 11.29 -2.42 16.64
N LYS A 287 12.56 -2.78 16.87
CA LYS A 287 13.24 -3.88 16.17
C LYS A 287 12.59 -5.24 16.49
N LEU A 288 12.20 -5.47 17.75
CA LEU A 288 11.48 -6.67 18.18
C LEU A 288 10.08 -6.77 17.56
N TYR A 289 9.32 -5.66 17.54
CA TYR A 289 7.99 -5.58 16.93
C TYR A 289 8.06 -5.87 15.42
N TYR A 290 9.03 -5.27 14.72
CA TYR A 290 9.23 -5.49 13.28
C TYR A 290 9.66 -6.93 12.95
N GLN A 291 10.53 -7.52 13.78
CA GLN A 291 10.96 -8.91 13.60
C GLN A 291 9.81 -9.89 13.86
N ALA A 292 8.99 -9.64 14.88
CA ALA A 292 7.78 -10.39 15.15
C ALA A 292 6.77 -10.30 13.98
N MET A 293 6.51 -9.09 13.45
CA MET A 293 5.66 -8.90 12.26
C MET A 293 6.15 -9.72 11.05
N LYS A 294 7.47 -9.76 10.81
CA LYS A 294 8.05 -10.60 9.74
C LYS A 294 7.83 -12.10 9.96
N LEU A 295 7.91 -12.55 11.21
CA LEU A 295 7.75 -13.94 11.60
C LEU A 295 6.27 -14.39 11.58
N GLU A 296 5.32 -13.50 11.89
CA GLU A 296 3.88 -13.70 11.60
C GLU A 296 3.66 -13.97 10.12
N ILE A 297 4.21 -13.11 9.26
CA ILE A 297 4.07 -13.26 7.80
C ILE A 297 4.76 -14.56 7.34
N ASP A 298 5.90 -14.97 7.93
CA ASP A 298 6.49 -16.29 7.67
C ASP A 298 5.56 -17.43 8.08
N PHE A 299 4.88 -17.31 9.23
CA PHE A 299 3.95 -18.31 9.74
C PHE A 299 2.75 -18.50 8.81
N PHE A 300 2.16 -17.42 8.29
CA PHE A 300 1.10 -17.51 7.28
C PHE A 300 1.61 -18.01 5.91
N SER A 301 2.80 -17.58 5.47
CA SER A 301 3.38 -18.01 4.19
C SER A 301 3.85 -19.47 4.18
N ALA A 302 4.23 -20.04 5.33
CA ALA A 302 4.72 -21.42 5.45
C ALA A 302 3.62 -22.49 5.54
N GLN A 303 2.34 -22.12 5.47
CA GLN A 303 1.24 -23.08 5.55
C GLN A 303 1.15 -23.94 4.28
N PRO A 304 0.98 -25.28 4.39
CA PRO A 304 1.03 -26.18 3.25
C PRO A 304 -0.21 -26.07 2.36
N ILE A 305 -0.07 -25.43 1.21
CA ILE A 305 -1.13 -25.30 0.20
C ILE A 305 -1.13 -26.54 -0.70
N ILE A 306 -2.27 -27.23 -0.77
CA ILE A 306 -2.45 -28.48 -1.54
C ILE A 306 -3.32 -28.22 -2.78
N GLN A 307 -4.35 -27.38 -2.61
CA GLN A 307 -5.26 -26.92 -3.64
C GLN A 307 -4.63 -25.85 -4.54
N ARG A 308 -5.14 -25.70 -5.78
CA ARG A 308 -4.71 -24.61 -6.67
C ARG A 308 -5.20 -23.24 -6.19
N THR A 309 -4.35 -22.23 -6.35
CA THR A 309 -4.58 -20.86 -5.92
C THR A 309 -4.55 -19.86 -7.08
N VAL A 310 -5.08 -18.66 -6.85
CA VAL A 310 -4.95 -17.50 -7.76
C VAL A 310 -3.82 -16.53 -7.39
N VAL A 311 -3.01 -16.88 -6.38
CA VAL A 311 -1.95 -16.05 -5.78
C VAL A 311 -0.83 -16.95 -5.20
N PRO A 312 0.45 -16.52 -5.17
CA PRO A 312 1.02 -15.38 -5.90
C PRO A 312 1.01 -15.64 -7.40
N LEU A 313 0.77 -14.61 -8.23
CA LEU A 313 0.52 -14.74 -9.66
C LEU A 313 1.67 -15.47 -10.40
N SER A 314 2.91 -15.29 -9.94
CA SER A 314 4.12 -15.98 -10.36
C SER A 314 4.05 -17.51 -10.21
N GLY A 315 3.39 -18.02 -9.16
CA GLY A 315 3.31 -19.44 -8.81
C GLY A 315 2.05 -20.17 -9.33
N VAL A 316 1.11 -19.46 -9.98
CA VAL A 316 -0.17 -20.04 -10.44
C VAL A 316 -0.01 -20.97 -11.65
N ARG A 317 1.12 -20.93 -12.35
CA ARG A 317 1.36 -21.63 -13.63
C ARG A 317 2.79 -22.16 -13.71
N ASP A 318 3.01 -23.17 -14.55
CA ASP A 318 4.34 -23.67 -14.91
C ASP A 318 5.13 -22.57 -15.68
N PRO A 319 6.30 -22.12 -15.18
CA PRO A 319 7.14 -21.12 -15.87
C PRO A 319 7.65 -21.56 -17.24
N ALA A 320 7.71 -22.88 -17.51
CA ALA A 320 8.09 -23.42 -18.81
C ALA A 320 6.96 -23.36 -19.86
N GLU A 321 5.69 -23.26 -19.42
CA GLU A 321 4.54 -23.10 -20.32
C GLU A 321 4.07 -21.64 -20.48
N HIS A 322 4.38 -20.77 -19.50
CA HIS A 322 3.78 -19.43 -19.42
C HIS A 322 4.77 -18.33 -19.04
N ARG A 323 4.74 -17.24 -19.81
CA ARG A 323 5.54 -16.02 -19.58
C ARG A 323 4.69 -14.91 -18.97
N LEU A 324 5.15 -14.32 -17.88
CA LEU A 324 4.52 -13.16 -17.25
C LEU A 324 5.02 -11.88 -17.94
N ILE A 325 4.14 -10.99 -18.39
CA ILE A 325 4.53 -9.71 -19.01
C ILE A 325 3.92 -8.57 -18.21
N ILE A 326 4.77 -7.82 -17.52
CA ILE A 326 4.38 -6.74 -16.61
C ILE A 326 4.63 -5.42 -17.33
N PHE A 327 3.56 -4.65 -17.51
CA PHE A 327 3.61 -3.28 -17.97
C PHE A 327 3.34 -2.32 -16.82
N SER A 328 4.05 -1.20 -16.78
CA SER A 328 3.77 -0.11 -15.85
C SER A 328 3.81 1.22 -16.59
N ASP A 329 2.91 2.14 -16.23
CA ASP A 329 3.18 3.55 -16.43
C ASP A 329 4.29 4.04 -15.46
N PHE A 330 4.88 5.21 -15.76
CA PHE A 330 5.91 5.84 -14.94
C PHE A 330 5.38 6.97 -14.06
N ASP A 331 4.58 7.87 -14.60
CA ASP A 331 4.29 9.17 -14.03
C ASP A 331 3.16 9.08 -13.01
N LEU A 332 3.42 9.44 -11.75
CA LEU A 332 2.56 9.25 -10.57
C LEU A 332 2.31 7.78 -10.18
N THR A 333 2.29 6.85 -11.15
CA THR A 333 2.28 5.40 -10.97
C THR A 333 3.59 4.88 -10.34
N CYS A 334 4.74 5.14 -10.97
CA CYS A 334 6.07 4.81 -10.40
C CYS A 334 6.67 5.99 -9.63
N THR A 335 6.45 7.23 -10.06
CA THR A 335 7.03 8.44 -9.46
C THR A 335 6.11 9.06 -8.39
N VAL A 336 6.68 9.87 -7.49
CA VAL A 336 5.90 10.76 -6.61
C VAL A 336 5.56 12.11 -7.29
N LEU A 337 6.30 12.48 -8.36
CA LEU A 337 6.14 13.72 -9.11
C LEU A 337 6.17 13.45 -10.61
N ASP A 338 5.35 14.19 -11.36
CA ASP A 338 5.24 14.15 -12.81
C ASP A 338 6.57 14.54 -13.51
N SER A 339 6.98 13.75 -14.51
CA SER A 339 8.26 13.96 -15.21
C SER A 339 8.30 15.24 -16.06
N SER A 340 7.18 15.73 -16.57
CA SER A 340 7.13 16.99 -17.32
C SER A 340 7.46 18.18 -16.43
N ALA A 341 6.96 18.17 -15.18
CA ALA A 341 7.27 19.17 -14.17
C ALA A 341 8.75 19.12 -13.74
N ILE A 342 9.33 17.91 -13.64
CA ILE A 342 10.76 17.73 -13.36
C ILE A 342 11.60 18.30 -14.52
N LEU A 343 11.31 17.94 -15.77
CA LEU A 343 12.02 18.44 -16.96
C LEU A 343 11.93 19.97 -17.08
N ALA A 344 10.76 20.54 -16.79
CA ALA A 344 10.56 21.99 -16.77
C ALA A 344 11.37 22.71 -15.68
N GLU A 345 11.43 22.18 -14.44
CA GLU A 345 12.23 22.83 -13.39
C GLU A 345 13.74 22.66 -13.63
N ILE A 346 14.21 21.55 -14.25
CA ILE A 346 15.60 21.45 -14.74
C ILE A 346 15.86 22.55 -15.78
N ALA A 347 14.94 22.80 -16.72
CA ALA A 347 15.10 23.86 -17.72
C ALA A 347 15.17 25.24 -17.05
N ILE A 348 14.30 25.51 -16.08
CA ILE A 348 14.25 26.78 -15.34
C ILE A 348 15.51 27.00 -14.48
N ILE A 349 16.03 25.96 -13.82
CA ILE A 349 17.22 26.07 -12.94
C ILE A 349 18.51 26.19 -13.75
N THR A 350 18.64 25.47 -14.87
CA THR A 350 19.86 25.44 -15.70
C THR A 350 19.94 26.58 -16.72
N ALA A 351 18.91 27.41 -16.85
CA ALA A 351 18.86 28.53 -17.80
C ALA A 351 19.61 29.78 -17.30
N PRO A 352 20.08 30.64 -18.22
CA PRO A 352 20.74 31.88 -17.85
C PRO A 352 19.83 32.81 -17.03
N LYS A 353 20.44 33.56 -16.12
CA LYS A 353 19.76 34.67 -15.40
C LYS A 353 19.73 35.89 -16.30
N ALA A 354 18.64 36.65 -16.25
CA ALA A 354 18.39 37.78 -17.15
C ALA A 354 19.50 38.85 -17.16
N ASP A 355 20.26 38.99 -16.07
CA ASP A 355 21.33 39.98 -15.93
C ASP A 355 22.72 39.49 -16.42
N GLN A 356 22.84 38.27 -16.96
CA GLN A 356 24.12 37.70 -17.41
C GLN A 356 24.30 37.82 -18.93
N ASN A 357 24.92 38.92 -19.35
CA ASN A 357 25.37 39.11 -20.74
C ASN A 357 26.49 38.11 -21.10
N GLY A 358 26.11 36.95 -21.63
CA GLY A 358 27.02 36.04 -22.32
C GLY A 358 27.41 36.56 -23.71
N PRO A 359 28.51 36.06 -24.31
CA PRO A 359 28.91 36.42 -25.67
C PRO A 359 27.92 35.89 -26.72
N GLU A 360 27.78 36.62 -27.82
CA GLU A 360 26.69 36.55 -28.82
C GLU A 360 26.58 35.24 -29.64
N ASN A 361 27.34 34.20 -29.30
CA ASN A 361 27.40 32.91 -30.02
C ASN A 361 26.69 31.74 -29.31
N GLN A 362 25.97 31.96 -28.22
CA GLN A 362 25.06 30.94 -27.66
C GLN A 362 23.70 31.04 -28.35
N LEU A 363 23.12 29.91 -28.77
CA LEU A 363 21.74 29.87 -29.27
C LEU A 363 20.80 30.50 -28.24
N ALA A 364 19.75 31.18 -28.71
CA ALA A 364 18.90 32.10 -27.95
C ALA A 364 17.96 31.41 -26.92
N ARG A 365 18.55 30.68 -25.96
CA ARG A 365 17.85 30.01 -24.86
C ARG A 365 17.20 31.06 -23.95
N LYS A 366 15.89 30.92 -23.74
CA LYS A 366 15.09 31.75 -22.83
C LYS A 366 15.72 31.87 -21.43
N SER A 367 15.55 33.01 -20.77
CA SER A 367 16.01 33.17 -19.40
C SER A 367 15.21 32.30 -18.43
N SER A 368 15.77 32.04 -17.25
CA SER A 368 15.09 31.33 -16.15
C SER A 368 13.71 31.94 -15.81
N ALA A 369 13.56 33.27 -15.92
CA ALA A 369 12.29 33.96 -15.68
C ALA A 369 11.27 33.72 -16.82
N ASP A 370 11.73 33.77 -18.07
CA ASP A 370 10.88 33.57 -19.25
C ASP A 370 10.42 32.11 -19.38
N LEU A 371 11.28 31.15 -19.02
CA LEU A 371 10.93 29.74 -18.94
C LEU A 371 9.89 29.49 -17.85
N ARG A 372 10.07 30.05 -16.65
CA ARG A 372 9.09 29.91 -15.56
C ARG A 372 7.73 30.51 -15.92
N ASN A 373 7.71 31.63 -16.62
CA ASN A 373 6.48 32.23 -17.14
C ASN A 373 5.84 31.36 -18.25
N THR A 374 6.65 30.92 -19.23
CA THR A 374 6.22 30.02 -20.32
C THR A 374 5.59 28.74 -19.75
N TRP A 375 6.27 28.10 -18.80
CA TRP A 375 5.79 26.88 -18.14
C TRP A 375 4.50 27.11 -17.34
N GLY A 376 4.42 28.21 -16.58
CA GLY A 376 3.21 28.57 -15.85
C GLY A 376 1.99 28.74 -16.76
N VAL A 377 2.16 29.34 -17.94
CA VAL A 377 1.09 29.44 -18.96
C VAL A 377 0.73 28.08 -19.54
N LEU A 378 1.72 27.29 -20.00
CA LEU A 378 1.50 25.96 -20.58
C LEU A 378 0.79 25.01 -19.61
N SER A 379 1.24 24.93 -18.37
CA SER A 379 0.67 24.06 -17.33
C SER A 379 -0.74 24.49 -16.94
N SER A 380 -1.01 25.80 -16.85
CA SER A 380 -2.37 26.31 -16.59
C SER A 380 -3.33 25.98 -17.74
N GLN A 381 -2.90 26.25 -18.99
CA GLN A 381 -3.68 25.98 -20.19
C GLN A 381 -3.94 24.47 -20.36
N TYR A 382 -2.94 23.63 -20.13
CA TYR A 382 -3.09 22.17 -20.14
C TYR A 382 -4.13 21.72 -19.12
N THR A 383 -4.06 22.21 -17.88
CA THR A 383 -5.00 21.82 -16.82
C THR A 383 -6.45 22.19 -17.15
N GLU A 384 -6.67 23.39 -17.70
CA GLU A 384 -8.01 23.85 -18.10
C GLU A 384 -8.55 23.09 -19.33
N GLU A 385 -7.75 22.96 -20.38
CA GLU A 385 -8.15 22.24 -21.60
C GLU A 385 -8.30 20.73 -21.39
N TYR A 386 -7.52 20.12 -20.49
CA TYR A 386 -7.63 18.70 -20.16
C TYR A 386 -8.97 18.41 -19.48
N GLU A 387 -9.39 19.17 -18.47
CA GLU A 387 -10.69 18.94 -17.83
C GLU A 387 -11.85 19.20 -18.81
N GLN A 388 -11.76 20.23 -19.66
CA GLN A 388 -12.71 20.44 -20.76
C GLN A 388 -12.72 19.25 -21.76
N CYS A 389 -11.56 18.67 -22.05
CA CYS A 389 -11.44 17.48 -22.88
C CYS A 389 -12.13 16.28 -22.21
N ILE A 390 -11.84 16.02 -20.93
CA ILE A 390 -12.49 14.97 -20.13
C ILE A 390 -14.01 15.14 -20.11
N GLU A 391 -14.54 16.34 -19.90
CA GLU A 391 -15.98 16.59 -20.01
C GLU A 391 -16.52 16.30 -21.43
N SER A 392 -15.77 16.66 -22.49
CA SER A 392 -16.17 16.46 -23.89
C SER A 392 -16.13 15.01 -24.39
N ILE A 393 -15.46 14.10 -23.68
CA ILE A 393 -15.41 12.67 -24.00
C ILE A 393 -16.48 11.85 -23.26
N MET A 394 -17.14 12.42 -22.26
CA MET A 394 -18.19 11.74 -21.49
C MET A 394 -19.42 11.41 -22.36
N PRO A 395 -20.02 10.21 -22.23
CA PRO A 395 -21.35 9.96 -22.78
C PRO A 395 -22.40 10.74 -21.98
N LYS A 396 -23.49 11.15 -22.65
CA LYS A 396 -24.57 11.94 -22.02
C LYS A 396 -25.37 11.16 -20.99
N GLU A 397 -25.42 9.84 -21.14
CA GLU A 397 -26.07 8.89 -20.25
C GLU A 397 -25.07 7.77 -19.96
N LYS A 398 -25.10 7.23 -18.74
CA LYS A 398 -24.20 6.14 -18.34
C LYS A 398 -24.50 4.88 -19.15
N VAL A 399 -23.47 4.25 -19.73
CA VAL A 399 -23.66 2.95 -20.40
C VAL A 399 -23.90 1.87 -19.35
N ASN A 400 -24.96 1.07 -19.52
CA ASN A 400 -25.36 0.02 -18.57
C ASN A 400 -24.42 -1.20 -18.58
N ASN A 401 -23.74 -1.44 -19.70
CA ASN A 401 -22.77 -2.51 -19.92
C ASN A 401 -21.39 -1.90 -20.20
N PHE A 402 -20.33 -2.69 -20.09
CA PHE A 402 -18.98 -2.30 -20.51
C PHE A 402 -18.94 -2.05 -22.04
N ASP A 403 -18.53 -0.85 -22.45
CA ASP A 403 -18.44 -0.42 -23.85
C ASP A 403 -17.00 0.01 -24.18
N TYR A 404 -16.20 -0.97 -24.61
CA TYR A 404 -14.80 -0.76 -24.97
C TYR A 404 -14.62 0.07 -26.25
N GLU A 405 -15.44 -0.15 -27.27
CA GLU A 405 -15.34 0.56 -28.55
C GLU A 405 -15.73 2.03 -28.39
N GLY A 406 -16.78 2.31 -27.61
CA GLY A 406 -17.16 3.66 -27.21
C GLY A 406 -16.05 4.37 -26.42
N LEU A 407 -15.42 3.68 -25.46
CA LEU A 407 -14.30 4.22 -24.68
C LEU A 407 -13.06 4.48 -25.54
N SER A 408 -12.68 3.55 -26.42
CA SER A 408 -11.54 3.73 -27.34
C SER A 408 -11.77 4.96 -28.23
N LYS A 409 -12.95 5.06 -28.84
CA LYS A 409 -13.34 6.22 -29.66
C LYS A 409 -13.45 7.53 -28.88
N ALA A 410 -13.78 7.47 -27.59
CA ALA A 410 -13.77 8.63 -26.71
C ALA A 410 -12.32 9.11 -26.47
N LEU A 411 -11.38 8.18 -26.27
CA LEU A 411 -9.96 8.46 -26.03
C LEU A 411 -9.15 8.82 -27.29
N GLU A 412 -9.71 8.65 -28.50
CA GLU A 412 -9.19 9.29 -29.72
C GLU A 412 -9.15 10.82 -29.56
N LYS A 413 -10.23 11.44 -29.05
CA LYS A 413 -10.29 12.89 -28.80
C LYS A 413 -9.27 13.37 -27.77
N LEU A 414 -9.05 12.58 -26.72
CA LEU A 414 -8.01 12.85 -25.72
C LEU A 414 -6.62 12.74 -26.37
N SER A 415 -6.43 11.76 -27.26
CA SER A 415 -5.19 11.60 -28.01
C SER A 415 -4.89 12.77 -28.93
N ASP A 416 -5.90 13.33 -29.61
CA ASP A 416 -5.78 14.57 -30.37
C ASP A 416 -5.45 15.78 -29.48
N PHE A 417 -5.92 15.80 -28.23
CA PHE A 417 -5.57 16.83 -27.25
C PHE A 417 -4.10 16.72 -26.82
N GLU A 418 -3.63 15.54 -26.39
CA GLU A 418 -2.23 15.34 -25.98
C GLU A 418 -1.26 15.72 -27.11
N LYS A 419 -1.58 15.32 -28.35
CA LYS A 419 -0.78 15.65 -29.55
C LYS A 419 -0.67 17.15 -29.82
N ARG A 420 -1.70 17.94 -29.49
CA ARG A 420 -1.66 19.42 -29.52
C ARG A 420 -0.91 20.01 -28.32
N ALA A 421 -1.08 19.44 -27.12
CA ALA A 421 -0.38 19.89 -25.93
C ALA A 421 1.15 19.73 -26.09
N ASN A 422 1.60 18.57 -26.54
CA ASN A 422 3.00 18.26 -26.83
C ASN A 422 3.57 19.16 -27.94
N ALA A 423 2.78 19.47 -28.99
CA ALA A 423 3.20 20.43 -30.01
C ALA A 423 3.48 21.83 -29.42
N ARG A 424 2.58 22.37 -28.58
CA ARG A 424 2.79 23.67 -27.91
C ARG A 424 4.03 23.69 -27.01
N VAL A 425 4.34 22.56 -26.35
CA VAL A 425 5.55 22.44 -25.52
C VAL A 425 6.81 22.57 -26.37
N ILE A 426 6.88 21.88 -27.50
CA ILE A 426 7.99 21.98 -28.47
C ILE A 426 8.08 23.41 -29.04
N GLU A 427 6.98 23.94 -29.59
CA GLU A 427 6.87 25.29 -30.16
C GLU A 427 7.27 26.41 -29.17
N SER A 428 7.08 26.17 -27.87
CA SER A 428 7.48 27.13 -26.83
C SER A 428 8.98 27.21 -26.58
N GLY A 429 9.77 26.25 -27.06
CA GLY A 429 11.21 26.13 -26.79
C GLY A 429 11.57 25.83 -25.33
N VAL A 430 10.61 25.45 -24.47
CA VAL A 430 10.86 25.25 -23.02
C VAL A 430 11.85 24.11 -22.73
N LEU A 431 11.97 23.14 -23.65
CA LEU A 431 12.87 21.99 -23.56
C LEU A 431 14.26 22.24 -24.17
N GLN A 432 14.44 23.37 -24.86
CA GLN A 432 15.68 23.68 -25.57
C GLN A 432 16.82 24.03 -24.59
N GLY A 433 18.01 23.50 -24.87
CA GLY A 433 19.21 23.73 -24.07
C GLY A 433 19.32 22.88 -22.80
N LEU A 434 18.43 21.92 -22.59
CA LEU A 434 18.55 20.93 -21.51
C LEU A 434 19.78 20.03 -21.73
N ASN A 435 20.62 19.84 -20.72
CA ASN A 435 21.79 18.96 -20.80
C ASN A 435 21.46 17.52 -20.39
N LEU A 436 21.92 16.53 -21.17
CA LEU A 436 21.69 15.11 -20.93
C LEU A 436 22.17 14.62 -19.55
N GLU A 437 23.32 15.09 -19.07
CA GLU A 437 23.86 14.68 -17.76
C GLU A 437 23.10 15.29 -16.57
N ASP A 438 22.48 16.47 -16.76
CA ASP A 438 21.58 17.05 -15.76
C ASP A 438 20.23 16.31 -15.74
N ILE A 439 19.72 15.86 -16.90
CA ILE A 439 18.54 14.97 -16.97
C ILE A 439 18.82 13.65 -16.26
N LYS A 440 19.95 12.98 -16.57
CA LYS A 440 20.34 11.72 -15.90
C LYS A 440 20.42 11.90 -14.39
N ARG A 441 21.16 12.91 -13.92
CA ARG A 441 21.32 13.22 -12.49
C ARG A 441 20.00 13.57 -11.79
N ALA A 442 19.03 14.14 -12.50
CA ALA A 442 17.70 14.36 -11.95
C ALA A 442 16.91 13.04 -11.84
N GLY A 443 17.01 12.17 -12.85
CA GLY A 443 16.46 10.80 -12.81
C GLY A 443 17.02 9.99 -11.65
N GLU A 444 18.35 9.93 -11.51
CA GLU A 444 19.05 9.24 -10.40
C GLU A 444 18.64 9.68 -8.98
N ARG A 445 17.99 10.85 -8.87
CA ARG A 445 17.52 11.47 -7.62
C ARG A 445 15.99 11.52 -7.51
N LEU A 446 15.29 10.96 -8.49
CA LEU A 446 13.84 10.97 -8.57
C LEU A 446 13.27 10.03 -7.51
N ILE A 447 12.36 10.56 -6.68
CA ILE A 447 11.70 9.77 -5.64
C ILE A 447 10.59 8.93 -6.30
N LEU A 448 10.85 7.62 -6.41
CA LEU A 448 9.85 6.62 -6.77
C LEU A 448 8.92 6.33 -5.57
N GLN A 449 7.73 5.84 -5.86
CA GLN A 449 6.72 5.44 -4.87
C GLN A 449 7.27 4.35 -3.94
N ASP A 450 6.84 4.37 -2.68
CA ASP A 450 7.29 3.39 -1.68
C ASP A 450 6.96 1.95 -2.11
N GLY A 451 7.96 1.07 -2.07
CA GLY A 451 7.91 -0.31 -2.59
C GLY A 451 8.22 -0.50 -4.09
N CYS A 452 8.09 0.53 -4.93
CA CYS A 452 8.22 0.45 -6.39
C CYS A 452 9.56 -0.15 -6.85
N THR A 453 10.69 0.43 -6.42
CA THR A 453 12.03 -0.06 -6.78
C THR A 453 12.27 -1.49 -6.30
N GLY A 454 11.75 -1.86 -5.13
CA GLY A 454 11.90 -3.19 -4.55
C GLY A 454 11.14 -4.26 -5.32
N PHE A 455 9.93 -3.94 -5.80
CA PHE A 455 9.13 -4.82 -6.66
C PHE A 455 9.88 -5.17 -7.96
N PHE A 456 10.32 -4.16 -8.72
CA PHE A 456 11.07 -4.40 -9.96
C PHE A 456 12.41 -5.09 -9.72
N GLN A 457 13.11 -4.77 -8.61
CA GLN A 457 14.33 -5.47 -8.22
C GLN A 457 14.10 -6.95 -7.94
N ASN A 458 13.01 -7.32 -7.28
CA ASN A 458 12.71 -8.73 -6.97
C ASN A 458 12.36 -9.54 -8.22
N ILE A 459 11.75 -8.92 -9.24
CA ILE A 459 11.56 -9.58 -10.55
C ILE A 459 12.90 -9.78 -11.25
N VAL A 460 13.68 -8.71 -11.44
CA VAL A 460 14.94 -8.76 -12.22
C VAL A 460 16.02 -9.63 -11.58
N LYS A 461 15.97 -9.87 -10.26
CA LYS A 461 16.89 -10.77 -9.54
C LYS A 461 16.42 -12.23 -9.50
N ASN A 462 15.17 -12.54 -9.88
CA ASN A 462 14.63 -13.88 -9.78
C ASN A 462 14.82 -14.64 -11.10
N GLU A 463 15.95 -15.34 -11.23
CA GLU A 463 16.29 -16.13 -12.43
C GLU A 463 15.33 -17.30 -12.71
N GLU A 464 14.51 -17.72 -11.74
CA GLU A 464 13.48 -18.76 -11.91
C GLU A 464 12.15 -18.19 -12.45
N LEU A 465 11.96 -16.86 -12.39
CA LEU A 465 10.73 -16.19 -12.83
C LEU A 465 10.81 -15.79 -14.31
N ASN A 466 10.09 -16.51 -15.16
CA ASN A 466 9.92 -16.20 -16.59
C ASN A 466 9.05 -14.95 -16.80
N ALA A 467 9.63 -13.76 -16.54
CA ALA A 467 8.96 -12.47 -16.66
C ALA A 467 9.67 -11.50 -17.64
N ASP A 468 8.89 -10.61 -18.25
CA ASP A 468 9.38 -9.39 -18.92
C ASP A 468 8.76 -8.15 -18.27
N ILE A 469 9.48 -7.02 -18.31
CA ILE A 469 9.08 -5.78 -17.65
C ILE A 469 9.23 -4.61 -18.61
N HIS A 470 8.10 -3.95 -18.90
CA HIS A 470 7.98 -2.84 -19.82
C HIS A 470 7.47 -1.59 -19.12
N VAL A 471 8.15 -0.46 -19.29
CA VAL A 471 7.65 0.85 -18.84
C VAL A 471 7.07 1.57 -20.05
N LEU A 472 5.77 1.87 -20.06
CA LEU A 472 5.06 2.60 -21.11
C LEU A 472 4.61 3.95 -20.56
N SER A 473 5.21 5.07 -21.00
CA SER A 473 4.88 6.41 -20.47
C SER A 473 4.89 7.49 -21.56
N TYR A 474 4.15 8.58 -21.33
CA TYR A 474 4.14 9.78 -22.18
C TYR A 474 5.36 10.67 -22.00
N CYS A 475 6.20 10.41 -20.99
CA CYS A 475 7.39 11.19 -20.65
C CYS A 475 8.16 11.60 -21.91
N TRP A 476 8.48 12.89 -22.01
CA TRP A 476 9.12 13.45 -23.20
C TRP A 476 10.57 12.98 -23.41
N CYS A 477 11.20 12.37 -22.39
CA CYS A 477 12.59 11.93 -22.44
C CYS A 477 12.82 10.62 -21.67
N GLY A 478 12.95 9.51 -22.40
CA GLY A 478 13.20 8.18 -21.86
C GLY A 478 14.49 8.06 -21.04
N ASP A 479 15.49 8.94 -21.24
CA ASP A 479 16.69 8.96 -20.41
C ASP A 479 16.40 9.31 -18.94
N LEU A 480 15.35 10.09 -18.66
CA LEU A 480 14.94 10.38 -17.28
C LEU A 480 14.42 9.10 -16.60
N ILE A 481 13.58 8.33 -17.31
CA ILE A 481 13.04 7.04 -16.84
C ILE A 481 14.17 6.03 -16.63
N ARG A 482 15.03 5.86 -17.63
CA ARG A 482 16.20 4.96 -17.57
C ARG A 482 17.11 5.30 -16.38
N SER A 483 17.30 6.58 -16.09
CA SER A 483 18.15 7.04 -14.98
C SER A 483 17.49 6.98 -13.60
N ALA A 484 16.16 7.06 -13.54
CA ALA A 484 15.43 6.80 -12.29
C ALA A 484 15.60 5.34 -11.85
N PHE A 485 15.46 4.40 -12.78
CA PHE A 485 15.61 2.98 -12.49
C PHE A 485 17.08 2.52 -12.34
N SER A 486 18.04 3.15 -13.02
CA SER A 486 19.48 2.82 -12.87
C SER A 486 19.99 3.01 -11.44
N SER A 487 19.46 3.99 -10.69
CA SER A 487 19.75 4.19 -9.27
C SER A 487 19.45 2.95 -8.41
N GLY A 488 18.43 2.18 -8.80
CA GLY A 488 18.05 0.89 -8.21
C GLY A 488 18.74 -0.32 -8.83
N GLY A 489 19.73 -0.13 -9.71
CA GLY A 489 20.40 -1.20 -10.46
C GLY A 489 19.56 -1.79 -11.61
N LEU A 490 18.41 -1.18 -11.94
CA LEU A 490 17.42 -1.72 -12.89
C LEU A 490 17.72 -1.31 -14.34
N ASN A 491 18.98 -1.50 -14.77
CA ASN A 491 19.48 -1.11 -16.10
C ASN A 491 18.91 -1.94 -17.27
N VAL A 492 18.05 -2.93 -17.00
CA VAL A 492 17.57 -3.95 -17.95
C VAL A 492 16.09 -3.75 -18.33
N LEU A 493 15.40 -2.75 -17.74
CA LEU A 493 13.99 -2.50 -18.01
C LEU A 493 13.73 -2.00 -19.44
N ASN A 494 12.71 -2.57 -20.09
CA ASN A 494 12.32 -2.18 -21.45
C ASN A 494 11.51 -0.85 -21.40
N VAL A 495 12.18 0.28 -21.60
CA VAL A 495 11.55 1.62 -21.56
C VAL A 495 10.99 2.04 -22.93
N HIS A 496 9.69 2.30 -22.97
CA HIS A 496 8.90 2.71 -24.13
C HIS A 496 8.27 4.09 -23.89
N ALA A 497 9.06 5.13 -24.12
CA ALA A 497 8.66 6.53 -23.99
C ALA A 497 9.21 7.36 -25.16
N ASN A 498 8.90 8.66 -25.18
CA ASN A 498 9.46 9.59 -26.16
C ASN A 498 10.94 9.89 -25.84
N GLU A 499 11.69 10.44 -26.79
CA GLU A 499 13.11 10.81 -26.60
C GLU A 499 13.34 12.25 -27.05
N PHE A 500 14.29 12.95 -26.44
CA PHE A 500 14.77 14.22 -26.99
C PHE A 500 15.71 14.01 -28.18
N THR A 501 15.71 14.97 -29.10
CA THR A 501 16.76 15.13 -30.09
C THR A 501 17.89 15.97 -29.48
N TYR A 502 19.14 15.52 -29.61
CA TYR A 502 20.30 16.19 -29.03
C TYR A 502 21.31 16.64 -30.11
N GLU A 503 21.85 17.84 -29.93
CA GLU A 503 23.11 18.27 -30.53
C GLU A 503 24.22 18.10 -29.49
N GLU A 504 25.20 17.25 -29.77
CA GLU A 504 26.21 16.72 -28.84
C GLU A 504 25.61 16.06 -27.57
N SER A 505 25.27 16.87 -26.57
CA SER A 505 24.61 16.45 -25.30
C SER A 505 23.58 17.48 -24.82
N ILE A 506 23.13 18.36 -25.72
CA ILE A 506 22.20 19.46 -25.46
C ILE A 506 20.93 19.24 -26.28
N SER A 507 19.76 19.25 -25.62
CA SER A 507 18.47 19.09 -26.29
C SER A 507 18.20 20.25 -27.25
N THR A 508 17.84 19.93 -28.49
CA THR A 508 17.42 20.93 -29.49
C THR A 508 16.07 21.56 -29.15
N GLY A 509 15.29 20.91 -28.27
CA GLY A 509 13.89 21.21 -27.97
C GLY A 509 12.89 20.26 -28.66
N GLU A 510 13.35 19.49 -29.67
CA GLU A 510 12.52 18.56 -30.43
C GLU A 510 12.35 17.19 -29.75
N ILE A 511 11.15 16.63 -29.84
CA ILE A 511 10.79 15.32 -29.27
C ILE A 511 10.60 14.30 -30.40
N VAL A 512 11.32 13.18 -30.33
CA VAL A 512 11.06 11.96 -31.10
C VAL A 512 9.83 11.27 -30.51
N ARG A 513 8.67 11.55 -31.11
CA ARG A 513 7.35 11.08 -30.68
C ARG A 513 7.21 9.57 -30.97
N LYS A 514 7.23 8.75 -29.91
CA LYS A 514 7.01 7.28 -29.96
C LYS A 514 5.69 6.88 -29.28
N VAL A 515 5.37 7.51 -28.16
CA VAL A 515 4.18 7.23 -27.32
C VAL A 515 3.71 8.57 -26.74
N GLU A 516 2.91 9.33 -27.48
CA GLU A 516 2.50 10.69 -27.08
C GLU A 516 1.01 10.80 -26.71
N SER A 517 0.28 9.68 -26.69
CA SER A 517 -1.16 9.66 -26.44
C SER A 517 -1.74 8.29 -26.01
N PRO A 518 -2.97 8.23 -25.44
CA PRO A 518 -3.63 6.97 -25.06
C PRO A 518 -3.72 5.94 -26.18
N ILE A 519 -4.03 6.37 -27.41
CA ILE A 519 -4.12 5.47 -28.57
C ILE A 519 -2.73 4.95 -28.97
N ASP A 520 -1.68 5.76 -28.91
CA ASP A 520 -0.31 5.27 -29.18
C ASP A 520 0.15 4.26 -28.10
N LYS A 521 -0.25 4.47 -26.84
CA LYS A 521 0.09 3.61 -25.70
C LYS A 521 -0.47 2.19 -25.86
N VAL A 522 -1.75 2.08 -26.21
CA VAL A 522 -2.38 0.76 -26.45
C VAL A 522 -1.89 0.12 -27.75
N GLN A 523 -1.50 0.91 -28.76
CA GLN A 523 -0.83 0.38 -29.96
C GLN A 523 0.56 -0.18 -29.63
N ALA A 524 1.35 0.50 -28.81
CA ALA A 524 2.66 0.04 -28.34
C ALA A 524 2.54 -1.24 -27.50
N PHE A 525 1.62 -1.28 -26.53
CA PHE A 525 1.27 -2.47 -25.75
C PHE A 525 0.93 -3.67 -26.66
N LYS A 526 0.01 -3.49 -27.62
CA LYS A 526 -0.38 -4.52 -28.59
C LYS A 526 0.77 -4.92 -29.54
N GLY A 527 1.68 -4.00 -29.85
CA GLY A 527 2.88 -4.27 -30.65
C GLY A 527 3.87 -5.16 -29.91
N ILE A 528 4.14 -4.86 -28.64
CA ILE A 528 5.01 -5.65 -27.76
C ILE A 528 4.45 -7.08 -27.62
N LEU A 529 3.17 -7.22 -27.28
CA LEU A 529 2.55 -8.54 -27.14
C LEU A 529 2.62 -9.37 -28.43
N LYS A 530 2.39 -8.77 -29.60
CA LYS A 530 2.52 -9.46 -30.90
C LYS A 530 3.94 -9.99 -31.15
N ASN A 531 4.97 -9.27 -30.71
CA ASN A 531 6.35 -9.73 -30.84
C ASN A 531 6.63 -10.93 -29.89
N CYS A 532 6.04 -10.92 -28.69
CA CYS A 532 6.12 -12.03 -27.72
C CYS A 532 5.23 -13.24 -28.07
N SER A 533 4.25 -13.11 -28.98
CA SER A 533 3.27 -14.15 -29.30
C SER A 533 3.83 -15.43 -29.94
N ASN A 534 5.10 -15.44 -30.37
CA ASN A 534 5.73 -16.63 -30.94
C ASN A 534 6.20 -17.63 -29.86
N ASP A 535 6.37 -17.19 -28.60
CA ASP A 535 7.09 -17.95 -27.58
C ASP A 535 6.18 -18.73 -26.60
N GLY A 536 4.85 -18.60 -26.72
CA GLY A 536 3.89 -19.37 -25.91
C GLY A 536 2.71 -18.57 -25.38
N LYS A 537 2.08 -19.07 -24.31
CA LYS A 537 0.95 -18.40 -23.64
C LYS A 537 1.47 -17.37 -22.65
N HIS A 538 1.26 -16.08 -22.91
CA HIS A 538 1.55 -15.05 -21.93
C HIS A 538 0.44 -14.92 -20.86
N LEU A 539 0.76 -14.23 -19.77
CA LEU A 539 -0.18 -13.62 -18.84
C LEU A 539 0.22 -12.15 -18.68
N THR A 540 -0.72 -11.22 -18.87
CA THR A 540 -0.41 -9.79 -18.94
C THR A 540 -0.94 -9.03 -17.73
N VAL A 541 -0.07 -8.24 -17.10
CA VAL A 541 -0.44 -7.30 -16.04
C VAL A 541 -0.11 -5.89 -16.52
N TYR A 542 -1.02 -4.94 -16.34
CA TYR A 542 -0.75 -3.52 -16.57
C TYR A 542 -1.02 -2.71 -15.31
N ILE A 543 -0.07 -1.86 -14.91
CA ILE A 543 -0.16 -1.00 -13.73
C ILE A 543 -0.21 0.47 -14.20
N GLY A 544 -1.18 1.25 -13.73
CA GLY A 544 -1.32 2.68 -14.09
C GLY A 544 -2.28 3.44 -13.17
N ASP A 545 -2.37 4.77 -13.33
CA ASP A 545 -3.25 5.65 -12.53
C ASP A 545 -4.03 6.68 -13.36
N SER A 546 -3.72 6.86 -14.64
CA SER A 546 -4.27 7.94 -15.47
C SER A 546 -5.44 7.52 -16.37
N VAL A 547 -6.22 8.50 -16.87
CA VAL A 547 -7.22 8.26 -17.92
C VAL A 547 -6.59 7.64 -19.17
N GLY A 548 -5.34 7.99 -19.46
CA GLY A 548 -4.60 7.49 -20.63
C GLY A 548 -4.20 6.02 -20.55
N ASP A 549 -4.17 5.45 -19.34
CA ASP A 549 -3.89 4.03 -19.12
C ASP A 549 -5.09 3.13 -19.38
N LEU A 550 -6.32 3.67 -19.40
CA LEU A 550 -7.56 2.88 -19.39
C LEU A 550 -7.60 1.78 -20.47
N LEU A 551 -7.13 2.06 -21.69
CA LEU A 551 -7.15 1.06 -22.76
C LEU A 551 -6.14 -0.07 -22.52
N CYS A 552 -4.95 0.24 -21.99
CA CYS A 552 -3.94 -0.78 -21.70
C CYS A 552 -4.31 -1.60 -20.45
N LEU A 553 -4.84 -0.92 -19.42
CA LEU A 553 -5.45 -1.52 -18.24
C LEU A 553 -6.57 -2.52 -18.60
N LEU A 554 -7.43 -2.17 -19.57
CA LEU A 554 -8.54 -3.03 -19.99
C LEU A 554 -8.12 -4.14 -20.95
N GLU A 555 -7.08 -3.96 -21.76
CA GLU A 555 -6.58 -5.00 -22.68
C GLU A 555 -5.74 -6.07 -21.97
N ALA A 556 -5.08 -5.73 -20.86
CA ALA A 556 -4.33 -6.68 -20.04
C ALA A 556 -5.24 -7.68 -19.30
N ASP A 557 -4.74 -8.89 -19.04
CA ASP A 557 -5.44 -9.95 -18.31
C ASP A 557 -5.73 -9.56 -16.85
N VAL A 558 -4.86 -8.73 -16.28
CA VAL A 558 -5.05 -8.05 -14.99
C VAL A 558 -4.65 -6.58 -15.10
N GLY A 559 -5.65 -5.70 -15.23
CA GLY A 559 -5.46 -4.26 -15.10
C GLY A 559 -5.47 -3.82 -13.64
N ILE A 560 -4.37 -3.25 -13.15
CA ILE A 560 -4.18 -2.75 -11.79
C ILE A 560 -4.12 -1.22 -11.79
N VAL A 561 -5.10 -0.59 -11.14
CA VAL A 561 -5.16 0.86 -10.92
C VAL A 561 -4.54 1.19 -9.56
N ILE A 562 -3.40 1.87 -9.55
CA ILE A 562 -2.83 2.43 -8.33
C ILE A 562 -3.37 3.85 -8.08
N GLY A 563 -3.56 4.22 -6.82
CA GLY A 563 -3.93 5.59 -6.45
C GLY A 563 -5.40 5.98 -6.69
N SER A 564 -5.66 7.29 -6.63
CA SER A 564 -6.98 7.87 -6.35
C SER A 564 -7.57 8.73 -7.47
N SER A 565 -7.01 8.66 -8.69
CA SER A 565 -7.41 9.46 -9.86
C SER A 565 -8.94 9.48 -10.09
N SER A 566 -9.53 10.65 -9.85
CA SER A 566 -10.98 10.87 -9.97
C SER A 566 -11.43 10.84 -11.43
N SER A 567 -10.65 11.41 -12.34
CA SER A 567 -10.95 11.41 -13.78
C SER A 567 -10.87 10.02 -14.40
N LEU A 568 -9.88 9.18 -14.03
CA LEU A 568 -9.84 7.77 -14.46
C LEU A 568 -11.15 7.06 -14.08
N ARG A 569 -11.52 7.16 -12.81
CA ARG A 569 -12.71 6.49 -12.25
C ARG A 569 -14.01 7.04 -12.84
N ARG A 570 -14.11 8.36 -13.05
CA ARG A 570 -15.24 9.06 -13.68
C ARG A 570 -15.43 8.63 -15.13
N VAL A 571 -14.37 8.63 -15.94
CA VAL A 571 -14.40 8.19 -17.35
C VAL A 571 -14.75 6.72 -17.43
N GLY A 572 -13.96 5.84 -16.81
CA GLY A 572 -14.18 4.39 -16.89
C GLY A 572 -15.57 3.96 -16.46
N SER A 573 -16.07 4.48 -15.32
CA SER A 573 -17.39 4.10 -14.81
C SER A 573 -18.55 4.50 -15.73
N GLN A 574 -18.37 5.51 -16.58
CA GLN A 574 -19.40 5.98 -17.52
C GLN A 574 -19.46 5.13 -18.80
N PHE A 575 -18.36 4.46 -19.15
CA PHE A 575 -18.28 3.40 -20.16
C PHE A 575 -18.43 1.97 -19.57
N GLY A 576 -19.02 1.87 -18.37
CA GLY A 576 -19.38 0.59 -17.75
C GLY A 576 -18.23 -0.17 -17.09
N VAL A 577 -17.05 0.42 -16.90
CA VAL A 577 -15.92 -0.21 -16.18
C VAL A 577 -16.22 -0.26 -14.68
N SER A 578 -15.96 -1.41 -14.07
CA SER A 578 -16.04 -1.64 -12.63
C SER A 578 -14.67 -1.52 -11.96
N PHE A 579 -14.60 -0.82 -10.83
CA PHE A 579 -13.39 -0.66 -10.03
C PHE A 579 -13.54 -1.45 -8.73
N THR A 580 -12.79 -2.54 -8.61
CA THR A 580 -12.88 -3.48 -7.46
C THR A 580 -11.56 -3.45 -6.68
N PRO A 581 -11.54 -3.29 -5.35
CA PRO A 581 -10.29 -3.40 -4.60
C PRO A 581 -9.66 -4.79 -4.79
N LEU A 582 -8.34 -4.84 -4.96
CA LEU A 582 -7.65 -6.04 -5.45
C LEU A 582 -7.87 -7.26 -4.54
N PHE A 583 -7.71 -7.14 -3.23
CA PHE A 583 -7.89 -8.26 -2.29
C PHE A 583 -9.33 -8.85 -2.28
N PRO A 584 -10.42 -8.08 -2.10
CA PRO A 584 -11.78 -8.58 -2.31
C PRO A 584 -12.02 -9.24 -3.67
N GLY A 585 -11.45 -8.65 -4.74
CA GLY A 585 -11.52 -9.18 -6.10
C GLY A 585 -10.81 -10.52 -6.25
N LEU A 586 -9.67 -10.69 -5.58
CA LEU A 586 -8.85 -11.91 -5.55
C LEU A 586 -9.54 -13.03 -4.78
N VAL A 587 -10.11 -12.72 -3.60
CA VAL A 587 -10.90 -13.68 -2.81
C VAL A 587 -12.14 -14.13 -3.59
N LYS A 588 -12.83 -13.23 -4.29
CA LYS A 588 -13.90 -13.60 -5.22
C LYS A 588 -13.40 -14.53 -6.34
N LYS A 589 -12.28 -14.21 -6.98
CA LYS A 589 -11.67 -15.07 -8.03
C LYS A 589 -11.28 -16.46 -7.51
N GLN A 590 -10.80 -16.58 -6.26
CA GLN A 590 -10.55 -17.87 -5.62
C GLN A 590 -11.85 -18.64 -5.33
N LYS A 591 -12.92 -17.96 -4.90
CA LYS A 591 -14.25 -18.56 -4.67
C LYS A 591 -14.89 -19.07 -5.97
N GLU A 592 -14.67 -18.36 -7.06
CA GLU A 592 -15.06 -18.69 -8.44
C GLU A 592 -14.10 -19.70 -9.14
N PHE A 593 -12.99 -20.10 -8.51
CA PHE A 593 -12.02 -20.99 -9.15
C PHE A 593 -12.52 -22.44 -9.20
N VAL A 594 -12.48 -23.04 -10.39
CA VAL A 594 -12.90 -24.43 -10.66
C VAL A 594 -11.69 -25.23 -11.14
N GLU A 595 -11.51 -26.43 -10.59
CA GLU A 595 -10.42 -27.30 -10.99
C GLU A 595 -10.55 -27.75 -12.45
N GLY A 596 -9.50 -27.52 -13.23
CA GLY A 596 -9.41 -27.87 -14.66
C GLY A 596 -9.56 -26.69 -15.62
N GLU A 597 -10.08 -25.55 -15.18
CA GLU A 597 -10.14 -24.34 -16.03
C GLU A 597 -8.79 -23.60 -16.04
N SER A 598 -8.45 -23.00 -17.20
CA SER A 598 -7.30 -22.11 -17.31
C SER A 598 -7.62 -20.78 -16.65
N SER A 599 -6.78 -20.35 -15.68
CA SER A 599 -7.01 -19.23 -14.74
C SER A 599 -7.91 -18.10 -15.25
N ASN A 600 -8.91 -17.73 -14.43
CA ASN A 600 -10.00 -16.79 -14.75
C ASN A 600 -9.59 -15.30 -14.90
N TRP A 601 -8.33 -15.02 -15.24
CA TRP A 601 -7.80 -13.72 -15.67
C TRP A 601 -7.95 -13.58 -17.19
N LYS A 602 -8.45 -12.43 -17.65
CA LYS A 602 -8.74 -12.20 -19.07
C LYS A 602 -8.95 -10.71 -19.35
N GLY A 603 -8.28 -10.22 -20.39
CA GLY A 603 -8.52 -8.88 -20.94
C GLY A 603 -9.95 -8.66 -21.42
N LEU A 604 -10.33 -7.39 -21.48
CA LEU A 604 -11.64 -6.87 -21.90
C LEU A 604 -12.81 -7.40 -21.05
N SER A 605 -12.55 -7.68 -19.77
CA SER A 605 -13.56 -8.10 -18.78
C SER A 605 -14.41 -6.95 -18.25
N GLY A 606 -14.00 -5.69 -18.46
CA GLY A 606 -14.62 -4.50 -17.87
C GLY A 606 -14.37 -4.33 -16.36
N ILE A 607 -13.48 -5.13 -15.76
CA ILE A 607 -13.12 -5.06 -14.34
C ILE A 607 -11.66 -4.61 -14.22
N LEU A 608 -11.42 -3.54 -13.47
CA LEU A 608 -10.09 -3.08 -13.09
C LEU A 608 -9.91 -3.18 -11.57
N TYR A 609 -8.73 -3.63 -11.15
CA TYR A 609 -8.43 -3.91 -9.75
C TYR A 609 -7.68 -2.75 -9.12
N THR A 610 -8.16 -2.22 -7.99
CA THR A 610 -7.58 -1.01 -7.38
C THR A 610 -6.74 -1.33 -6.15
N VAL A 611 -5.55 -0.73 -6.08
CA VAL A 611 -4.60 -0.89 -4.95
C VAL A 611 -4.25 0.45 -4.31
N SER A 612 -3.89 0.38 -3.03
CA SER A 612 -3.42 1.49 -2.21
C SER A 612 -1.91 1.72 -2.28
N SER A 613 -1.13 0.68 -2.62
CA SER A 613 0.34 0.70 -2.56
C SER A 613 0.99 -0.37 -3.44
N TRP A 614 2.29 -0.19 -3.73
CA TRP A 614 3.10 -1.21 -4.39
C TRP A 614 3.29 -2.50 -3.56
N ALA A 615 3.05 -2.47 -2.25
CA ALA A 615 3.07 -3.68 -1.41
C ALA A 615 1.96 -4.68 -1.79
N GLU A 616 0.76 -4.19 -2.15
CA GLU A 616 -0.31 -5.05 -2.66
C GLU A 616 0.03 -5.66 -4.02
N ILE A 617 0.66 -4.87 -4.91
CA ILE A 617 1.14 -5.34 -6.21
C ILE A 617 2.19 -6.43 -6.03
N HIS A 618 3.14 -6.22 -5.11
CA HIS A 618 4.20 -7.17 -4.77
C HIS A 618 3.62 -8.48 -4.22
N ALA A 619 2.76 -8.39 -3.20
CA ALA A 619 2.19 -9.55 -2.54
C ALA A 619 1.24 -10.35 -3.44
N PHE A 620 0.50 -9.68 -4.33
CA PHE A 620 -0.32 -10.34 -5.36
C PHE A 620 0.53 -11.05 -6.44
N ILE A 621 1.55 -10.38 -6.98
CA ILE A 621 2.27 -10.89 -8.16
C ILE A 621 3.39 -11.87 -7.78
N LEU A 622 4.17 -11.56 -6.75
CA LEU A 622 5.36 -12.31 -6.35
C LEU A 622 5.16 -13.12 -5.08
N GLY A 623 4.35 -12.62 -4.15
CA GLY A 623 4.23 -13.15 -2.80
C GLY A 623 5.13 -12.38 -1.82
N LYS A 624 5.81 -13.10 -0.92
CA LYS A 624 6.69 -12.55 0.11
C LYS A 624 8.16 -12.57 -0.32
#